data_AF-A0A7V7VF48-F1
#
_entry.id   AF-A0A7V7VF48-F1
#
_cell.length_a   1.000
_cell.length_b   1.000
_cell.length_c   1.000
_cell.angle_alpha   90.00
_cell.angle_beta   90.00
_cell.angle_gamma   90.00
#
_symmetry.space_group_name_H-M   'P 1'
#
loop_
_entity.id
_entity.type
_entity.pdbx_description
1 polymer ?
#
loop_
_entity_poly.entity_id
_entity_poly.type
_entity_poly.pdbx_seq_one_letter_code
_entity_poly.pdbx_strand_id
1 'polypeptide(L)'
;MNYFLALYKGNETEIKIISEESVLDDKNVSLSNNDYVKSLANEIIELSHQNNLFHNDIQRIGLQIDDPERIGYITVETLKDDMESTFGFEAIIHNNYDDLLSQLIK
;
A
#
# COMPACT_ATOMS: atom_id res chain seq x y z
N MET A 1 -10.01 -9.66 -8.72
CA MET A 1 -8.77 -8.92 -9.03
C MET A 1 -7.88 -8.90 -7.80
N ASN A 2 -6.61 -8.48 -7.94
CA ASN A 2 -5.70 -8.36 -6.81
C ASN A 2 -5.50 -6.88 -6.44
N TYR A 3 -5.24 -6.65 -5.16
CA TYR A 3 -5.02 -5.33 -4.57
C TYR A 3 -3.78 -5.40 -3.67
N PHE A 4 -3.02 -4.31 -3.63
CA PHE A 4 -2.00 -4.14 -2.61
C PHE A 4 -2.60 -3.45 -1.38
N LEU A 5 -2.22 -3.94 -0.21
CA LEU A 5 -2.60 -3.34 1.05
C LEU A 5 -1.36 -3.17 1.92
N ALA A 6 -1.05 -1.93 2.28
CA ALA A 6 0.01 -1.59 3.21
C ALA A 6 -0.59 -1.14 4.55
N LEU A 7 -0.13 -1.71 5.66
CA LEU A 7 -0.58 -1.35 7.00
C LEU A 7 0.60 -0.79 7.79
N TYR A 8 0.60 0.53 8.02
CA TYR A 8 1.66 1.19 8.76
C TYR A 8 1.47 0.97 10.27
N LYS A 9 2.47 0.37 10.92
CA LYS A 9 2.47 0.03 12.35
C LYS A 9 3.44 0.88 13.18
N GLY A 10 3.98 1.96 12.60
CA GLY A 10 4.93 2.87 13.26
C GLY A 10 6.39 2.58 12.90
N ASN A 11 6.91 1.42 13.28
CA ASN A 11 8.30 1.02 13.00
C ASN A 11 8.41 0.09 11.78
N GLU A 12 7.31 -0.55 11.40
CA GLU A 12 7.22 -1.51 10.31
C GLU A 12 5.95 -1.25 9.50
N THR A 13 5.94 -1.78 8.28
CA THR A 13 4.79 -1.81 7.40
C THR A 13 4.53 -3.26 7.01
N GLU A 14 3.30 -3.71 7.24
CA GLU A 14 2.84 -4.99 6.72
C GLU A 14 2.31 -4.76 5.31
N ILE A 15 2.89 -5.42 4.32
CA ILE A 15 2.48 -5.35 2.92
C ILE A 15 1.79 -6.67 2.59
N LYS A 16 0.60 -6.58 2.00
CA LYS A 16 -0.20 -7.73 1.58
C LYS A 16 -0.59 -7.62 0.13
N ILE A 17 -0.67 -8.78 -0.51
CA ILE A 17 -1.47 -8.97 -1.72
C ILE A 17 -2.77 -9.60 -1.27
N ILE A 18 -3.89 -8.94 -1.61
CA ILE A 18 -5.22 -9.45 -1.29
C ILE A 18 -6.06 -9.59 -2.54
N SER A 19 -7.02 -10.51 -2.46
CA SER A 19 -8.17 -10.62 -3.36
C SER A 19 -9.44 -10.32 -2.55
N GLU A 20 -10.60 -10.32 -3.20
CA GLU A 20 -11.89 -10.13 -2.52
C GLU A 20 -12.17 -11.23 -1.47
N GLU A 21 -11.59 -12.42 -1.65
CA GLU A 21 -11.90 -13.61 -0.86
C GLU A 21 -10.82 -13.96 0.16
N SER A 22 -9.56 -13.56 -0.09
CA SER A 22 -8.42 -14.01 0.72
C SER A 22 -7.17 -13.15 0.57
N VAL A 23 -6.28 -13.25 1.56
CA VAL A 23 -4.90 -12.79 1.46
C VAL A 23 -4.11 -13.84 0.67
N LEU A 24 -3.44 -13.41 -0.40
CA LEU A 24 -2.61 -14.27 -1.24
C LEU A 24 -1.20 -14.41 -0.66
N ASP A 25 -0.63 -13.30 -0.19
CA ASP A 25 0.68 -13.28 0.45
C ASP A 25 0.84 -12.02 1.33
N ASP A 26 1.76 -12.08 2.28
CA ASP A 26 2.11 -10.96 3.15
C ASP A 26 3.58 -10.97 3.58
N LYS A 27 4.10 -9.78 3.87
CA LYS A 27 5.40 -9.60 4.52
C LYS A 27 5.40 -8.38 5.44
N ASN A 28 6.22 -8.42 6.48
CA ASN A 28 6.51 -7.25 7.32
C ASN A 28 7.89 -6.72 6.96
N VAL A 29 7.99 -5.40 6.75
CA VAL A 29 9.22 -4.73 6.32
C VAL A 29 9.41 -3.42 7.08
N SER A 30 10.67 -3.05 7.32
CA SER A 30 11.02 -1.72 7.84
C SER A 30 11.28 -0.78 6.66
N LEU A 31 10.44 0.25 6.51
CA LEU A 31 10.56 1.23 5.43
C LEU A 31 11.20 2.53 5.95
N SER A 32 11.94 3.21 5.08
CA SER A 32 12.47 4.54 5.38
C SER A 32 11.33 5.56 5.41
N ASN A 33 11.19 6.29 6.52
CA ASN A 33 10.18 7.36 6.61
C ASN A 33 10.49 8.55 5.67
N ASN A 34 11.75 8.75 5.26
CA ASN A 34 12.13 9.90 4.42
C ASN A 34 11.80 9.69 2.93
N ASP A 35 11.64 8.44 2.51
CA ASP A 35 11.34 8.03 1.12
C ASP A 35 10.34 6.88 1.16
N TYR A 36 9.27 7.04 1.95
CA TYR A 36 8.38 5.93 2.31
C TYR A 36 7.70 5.31 1.09
N VAL A 37 7.07 6.12 0.22
CA VAL A 37 6.37 5.63 -0.98
C VAL A 37 7.33 4.91 -1.93
N LYS A 38 8.53 5.45 -2.12
CA LYS A 38 9.55 4.82 -2.97
C LYS A 38 10.07 3.50 -2.40
N SER A 39 10.26 3.44 -1.08
CA SER A 39 10.67 2.23 -0.38
C SER A 39 9.56 1.18 -0.44
N LEU A 40 8.32 1.58 -0.22
CA LEU A 40 7.13 0.73 -0.38
C LEU A 40 7.02 0.17 -1.81
N ALA A 41 7.30 1.00 -2.82
CA ALA A 41 7.27 0.57 -4.22
C ALA A 41 8.26 -0.54 -4.53
N ASN A 42 9.51 -0.43 -4.04
CA ASN A 42 10.51 -1.48 -4.21
C ASN A 42 10.03 -2.79 -3.57
N GLU A 43 9.52 -2.73 -2.35
CA GLU A 43 9.06 -3.92 -1.62
C GLU A 43 7.85 -4.57 -2.30
N ILE A 44 6.94 -3.77 -2.85
CA ILE A 44 5.78 -4.26 -3.60
C ILE A 44 6.21 -4.94 -4.91
N ILE A 45 7.17 -4.37 -5.65
CA ILE A 45 7.70 -4.98 -6.87
C ILE A 45 8.33 -6.34 -6.57
N GLU A 46 9.11 -6.45 -5.50
CA GLU A 46 9.69 -7.72 -5.08
C GLU A 46 8.63 -8.76 -4.71
N LEU A 47 7.61 -8.36 -3.94
CA LEU A 47 6.51 -9.25 -3.56
C LEU A 47 5.70 -9.70 -4.78
N SER A 48 5.50 -8.81 -5.76
CA SER A 48 4.83 -9.11 -7.03
C SER A 48 5.58 -10.18 -7.81
N HIS A 49 6.91 -10.03 -7.94
CA HIS A 49 7.75 -11.01 -8.63
C HIS A 49 7.73 -12.39 -7.97
N GLN A 50 7.73 -12.45 -6.64
CA GLN A 50 7.63 -13.71 -5.90
C GLN A 50 6.31 -14.44 -6.17
N ASN A 51 5.24 -13.68 -6.40
CA ASN A 51 3.90 -14.20 -6.65
C ASN A 51 3.52 -14.27 -8.14
N ASN A 52 4.48 -14.04 -9.05
CA ASN A 52 4.26 -13.96 -10.51
C ASN A 52 3.12 -12.99 -10.91
N LEU A 53 2.96 -11.90 -10.17
CA LEU A 53 1.99 -10.84 -10.46
C LEU A 53 2.62 -9.75 -11.31
N PHE A 54 1.90 -9.30 -12.33
CA PHE A 54 2.29 -8.18 -13.18
C PHE A 54 1.38 -6.97 -12.95
N HIS A 55 1.80 -5.83 -13.46
CA HIS A 55 1.11 -4.54 -13.25
C HIS A 55 -0.38 -4.58 -13.65
N ASN A 56 -0.74 -5.36 -14.67
CA ASN A 56 -2.12 -5.51 -15.12
C ASN A 56 -2.99 -6.38 -14.20
N ASP A 57 -2.39 -7.10 -13.25
CA ASP A 57 -3.10 -7.97 -12.32
C ASP A 57 -3.53 -7.22 -11.04
N ILE A 58 -3.09 -5.97 -10.88
CA ILE A 58 -3.29 -5.12 -9.71
C ILE A 58 -4.20 -3.95 -10.07
N GLN A 59 -5.28 -3.79 -9.31
CA GLN A 59 -6.27 -2.77 -9.60
C GLN A 59 -6.03 -1.47 -8.83
N ARG A 60 -5.71 -1.57 -7.53
CA ARG A 60 -5.54 -0.45 -6.61
C ARG A 60 -4.52 -0.76 -5.52
N ILE A 61 -4.08 0.29 -4.84
CA ILE A 61 -3.26 0.21 -3.63
C ILE A 61 -3.94 0.91 -2.45
N GLY A 62 -3.99 0.23 -1.31
CA GLY A 62 -4.48 0.77 -0.05
C GLY A 62 -3.33 1.01 0.94
N LEU A 63 -3.38 2.10 1.68
CA LEU A 63 -2.49 2.38 2.81
C LEU A 63 -3.31 2.70 4.06
N GLN A 64 -3.13 1.90 5.11
CA GLN A 64 -3.63 2.22 6.43
C GLN A 64 -2.60 3.04 7.21
N ILE A 65 -2.95 4.28 7.55
CA ILE A 65 -2.12 5.15 8.38
C ILE A 65 -2.98 6.19 9.12
N ASP A 66 -2.66 6.42 10.39
CA ASP A 66 -3.35 7.41 11.22
C ASP A 66 -2.89 8.85 10.91
N ASP A 67 -1.59 9.02 10.70
CA ASP A 67 -0.93 10.31 10.59
C ASP A 67 0.17 10.28 9.52
N PRO A 68 -0.02 10.94 8.36
CA PRO A 68 0.94 10.93 7.26
C PRO A 68 2.25 11.66 7.59
N GLU A 69 2.28 12.55 8.60
CA GLU A 69 3.51 13.25 8.99
C GLU A 69 4.57 12.27 9.51
N ARG A 70 4.15 11.11 10.03
CA ARG A 70 5.05 10.04 10.50
C ARG A 70 5.92 9.44 9.41
N ILE A 71 5.48 9.55 8.16
CA ILE A 71 6.18 9.05 6.97
C ILE A 71 6.57 10.20 6.03
N GLY A 72 6.67 11.43 6.56
CA GLY A 72 7.22 12.57 5.85
C GLY A 72 6.25 13.36 4.98
N TYR A 73 4.93 13.11 5.06
CA TYR A 73 3.93 13.81 4.26
C TYR A 73 3.09 14.77 5.11
N ILE A 74 2.87 15.98 4.61
CA ILE A 74 2.12 17.02 5.33
C ILE A 74 0.62 16.73 5.29
N THR A 75 0.11 16.18 4.18
CA THR A 75 -1.30 15.87 4.01
C THR A 75 -1.51 14.51 3.37
N VAL A 76 -2.67 13.91 3.64
CA VAL A 76 -3.13 12.69 2.98
C VAL A 76 -3.22 12.87 1.47
N GLU A 77 -3.59 14.06 0.99
CA GLU A 77 -3.65 14.39 -0.44
C GLU A 77 -2.28 14.29 -1.10
N THR A 78 -1.24 14.92 -0.52
CA THR A 78 0.13 14.84 -1.07
C THR A 78 0.70 13.41 -1.06
N LEU A 79 0.35 12.61 -0.05
CA LEU A 79 0.72 11.20 0.03
C LEU A 79 -0.01 10.37 -1.03
N LYS A 80 -1.31 10.63 -1.21
CA LYS A 80 -2.12 9.96 -2.21
C LYS A 80 -1.58 10.22 -3.61
N ASP A 81 -1.35 11.48 -3.96
CA ASP A 81 -0.82 11.88 -5.27
C ASP A 81 0.53 11.21 -5.57
N ASP A 82 1.42 11.17 -4.57
CA ASP A 82 2.74 10.54 -4.73
C ASP A 82 2.64 9.01 -4.90
N MET A 83 1.72 8.37 -4.17
CA MET A 83 1.42 6.96 -4.37
C MET A 83 0.86 6.71 -5.78
N GLU A 84 -0.16 7.44 -6.23
CA GLU A 84 -0.74 7.24 -7.56
C GLU A 84 0.28 7.49 -8.68
N SER A 85 1.14 8.51 -8.53
CA SER A 85 2.23 8.80 -9.46
C SER A 85 3.30 7.72 -9.48
N THR A 86 3.67 7.16 -8.32
CA THR A 86 4.71 6.13 -8.20
C THR A 86 4.22 4.76 -8.68
N PHE A 87 2.99 4.41 -8.32
CA PHE A 87 2.43 3.08 -8.57
C PHE A 87 1.67 2.98 -9.89
N GLY A 88 1.14 4.08 -10.43
CA GLY A 88 0.29 4.04 -11.63
C GLY A 88 -1.12 3.49 -11.40
N PHE A 89 -1.52 3.29 -10.14
CA PHE A 89 -2.84 2.81 -9.73
C PHE A 89 -3.54 3.84 -8.83
N GLU A 90 -4.87 3.75 -8.74
CA GLU A 90 -5.61 4.52 -7.75
C GLU A 90 -5.18 4.13 -6.32
N ALA A 91 -4.95 5.14 -5.48
CA ALA A 91 -4.52 4.97 -4.11
C ALA A 91 -5.64 5.35 -3.13
N ILE A 92 -5.84 4.51 -2.12
CA ILE A 92 -6.82 4.73 -1.05
C ILE A 92 -6.07 4.78 0.28
N ILE A 93 -6.26 5.86 1.02
CA ILE A 93 -5.61 6.09 2.30
C ILE A 93 -6.68 6.29 3.35
N HIS A 94 -6.63 5.48 4.41
CA HIS A 94 -7.61 5.55 5.48
C HIS A 94 -7.02 5.03 6.79
N ASN A 95 -7.44 5.56 7.93
CA ASN A 95 -6.92 5.13 9.23
C ASN A 95 -7.62 3.87 9.77
N ASN A 96 -8.89 3.67 9.42
CA ASN A 96 -9.65 2.47 9.75
C ASN A 96 -9.46 1.38 8.68
N TYR A 97 -9.14 0.16 9.13
CA TYR A 97 -8.90 -1.00 8.28
C TYR A 97 -10.13 -1.48 7.50
N ASP A 98 -11.29 -1.57 8.14
CA ASP A 98 -12.51 -2.08 7.51
C ASP A 98 -13.01 -1.11 6.41
N ASP A 99 -12.97 0.19 6.70
CA ASP A 99 -13.31 1.23 5.73
C ASP A 99 -12.32 1.27 4.56
N LEU A 100 -11.03 1.06 4.83
CA LEU A 100 -10.01 0.94 3.79
C LEU A 100 -10.30 -0.24 2.88
N LEU A 101 -10.53 -1.43 3.44
CA LEU A 101 -10.85 -2.63 2.68
C LEU A 101 -12.12 -2.45 1.84
N SER A 102 -13.18 -1.89 2.43
CA SER A 102 -14.46 -1.68 1.74
C SER A 102 -14.34 -0.72 0.57
N GLN A 103 -13.41 0.24 0.61
CA GLN A 103 -13.14 1.15 -0.51
C GLN A 103 -12.20 0.52 -1.54
N LEU A 104 -11.20 -0.24 -1.08
CA LEU A 104 -10.19 -0.85 -1.93
C LEU A 104 -10.79 -1.86 -2.91
N ILE A 105 -11.72 -2.70 -2.42
CA ILE A 105 -12.34 -3.80 -3.16
C ILE A 105 -13.57 -3.34 -3.99
N LYS A 106 -13.96 -2.07 -3.90
CA LYS A 106 -15.22 -1.56 -4.47
C LYS A 106 -15.21 -1.32 -5.98
#